data_AF-A0A528V4X5-F1
#
_entry.id   AF-A0A528V4X5-F1
#
_cell.length_a   1.000
_cell.length_b   1.000
_cell.length_c   1.000
_cell.angle_alpha   90.00
_cell.angle_beta   90.00
_cell.angle_gamma   90.00
#
_symmetry.space_group_name_H-M   'P 1'
#
loop_
_entity.id
_entity.type
_entity.pdbx_description
1 polymer ?
#
loop_
_entity_poly.entity_id
_entity_poly.type
_entity_poly.pdbx_seq_one_letter_code
_entity_poly.pdbx_strand_id
1 'polypeptide(L)'
;DIVFICVTGSREVEAIIRGPGGLKEGLNKGSVIVDCSTSDPTSTVALAAELKAIGVDYVDAPLSRTPKEAWEGTLDAMVGASDAVFARLKPVLDTWAGRIVHIGDTG
;
A
#
# COMPACT_ATOMS: atom_id res chain seq x y z
N ASP A 1 6.56 11.41 -1.82
CA ASP A 1 5.10 11.36 -1.69
C ASP A 1 4.62 10.02 -1.13
N ILE A 2 3.34 9.92 -0.76
CA ILE A 2 2.66 8.68 -0.37
C ILE A 2 1.39 8.58 -1.21
N VAL A 3 1.19 7.45 -1.89
CA VAL A 3 0.02 7.19 -2.74
C VAL A 3 -0.71 5.97 -2.19
N PHE A 4 -2.00 6.12 -1.87
CA PHE A 4 -2.86 5.00 -1.49
C PHE A 4 -3.66 4.51 -2.70
N ILE A 5 -3.71 3.19 -2.88
CA ILE A 5 -4.54 2.51 -3.89
C ILE A 5 -5.53 1.64 -3.13
N CYS A 6 -6.81 1.73 -3.48
CA CYS A 6 -7.85 0.85 -2.92
C CYS A 6 -8.79 0.44 -4.06
N VAL A 7 -8.47 -0.70 -4.69
CA VAL A 7 -9.19 -1.23 -5.86
C VAL A 7 -9.53 -2.71 -5.65
N THR A 8 -10.08 -3.36 -6.68
CA THR A 8 -10.67 -4.71 -6.56
C THR A 8 -9.65 -5.79 -6.24
N GLY A 9 -8.45 -5.74 -6.82
CA GLY A 9 -7.39 -6.72 -6.55
C GLY A 9 -6.17 -6.54 -7.47
N SER A 10 -5.31 -7.57 -7.54
CA SER A 10 -3.99 -7.48 -8.17
C SER A 10 -4.03 -6.99 -9.61
N ARG A 11 -5.04 -7.39 -10.40
CA ARG A 11 -5.12 -7.00 -11.82
C ARG A 11 -5.24 -5.48 -11.97
N GLU A 12 -6.10 -4.86 -11.18
CA GLU A 12 -6.31 -3.42 -11.20
C GLU A 12 -5.11 -2.67 -10.60
N VAL A 13 -4.51 -3.22 -9.53
CA VAL A 13 -3.29 -2.68 -8.92
C VAL A 13 -2.13 -2.68 -9.92
N GLU A 14 -1.89 -3.80 -10.60
CA GLU A 14 -0.86 -3.91 -11.63
C GLU A 14 -1.11 -2.98 -12.81
N ALA A 15 -2.37 -2.82 -13.24
CA ALA A 15 -2.72 -1.89 -14.29
C ALA A 15 -2.44 -0.42 -13.91
N ILE A 16 -2.71 -0.03 -12.66
CA ILE A 16 -2.42 1.32 -12.15
C ILE A 16 -0.91 1.55 -12.04
N ILE A 17 -0.14 0.52 -11.66
CA ILE A 17 1.30 0.67 -11.46
C ILE A 17 2.07 0.58 -12.79
N ARG A 18 1.82 -0.47 -13.58
CA ARG A 18 2.57 -0.82 -14.79
C ARG A 18 1.94 -0.33 -16.09
N GLY A 19 0.67 0.07 -16.07
CA GLY A 19 -0.02 0.55 -17.27
C GLY A 19 0.58 1.83 -17.84
N PRO A 20 0.26 2.19 -19.09
CA PRO A 20 0.74 3.43 -19.71
C PRO A 20 0.36 4.67 -18.89
N GLY A 21 1.33 5.52 -18.54
CA GLY A 21 1.09 6.65 -17.64
C GLY A 21 0.82 6.25 -16.18
N GLY A 22 1.14 5.01 -15.82
CA GLY A 22 0.97 4.46 -14.49
C GLY A 22 1.97 5.00 -13.47
N LEU A 23 1.78 4.62 -12.21
CA LEU A 23 2.55 5.16 -11.09
C LEU A 23 4.06 4.91 -11.23
N LYS A 24 4.47 3.81 -11.85
CA LYS A 24 5.88 3.47 -12.06
C LYS A 24 6.63 4.50 -12.92
N GLU A 25 5.93 5.18 -13.83
CA GLU A 25 6.52 6.18 -14.74
C GLU A 25 6.62 7.58 -14.11
N GLY A 26 5.75 7.90 -13.15
CA GLY A 26 5.61 9.26 -12.61
C GLY A 26 6.17 9.49 -11.20
N LEU A 27 6.41 8.43 -10.44
CA LEU A 27 6.85 8.56 -9.05
C LEU A 27 8.35 8.83 -8.92
N ASN A 28 8.68 9.76 -8.01
CA ASN A 28 10.05 10.07 -7.65
C ASN A 28 10.62 9.04 -6.65
N LYS A 29 11.94 8.88 -6.65
CA LYS A 29 12.68 8.11 -5.64
C LYS A 29 12.31 8.58 -4.22
N GLY A 30 12.09 7.63 -3.32
CA GLY A 30 11.63 7.85 -1.95
C GLY A 30 10.10 7.98 -1.82
N SER A 31 9.35 7.83 -2.91
CA SER A 31 7.89 7.70 -2.83
C SER A 31 7.49 6.36 -2.25
N VAL A 32 6.28 6.30 -1.69
CA VAL A 32 5.69 5.08 -1.15
C VAL A 32 4.34 4.86 -1.82
N ILE A 33 4.11 3.67 -2.36
CA ILE A 33 2.79 3.20 -2.75
C ILE A 33 2.27 2.28 -1.65
N VAL A 34 1.04 2.53 -1.19
CA VAL A 34 0.33 1.70 -0.22
C VAL A 34 -0.87 1.07 -0.90
N ASP A 35 -0.83 -0.24 -1.09
CA ASP A 35 -1.96 -1.01 -1.62
C ASP A 35 -2.87 -1.48 -0.50
N CYS A 36 -4.04 -0.85 -0.41
CA CYS A 36 -5.11 -1.19 0.53
C CYS A 36 -6.09 -2.23 -0.02
N SER A 37 -5.83 -2.75 -1.24
CA SER A 37 -6.64 -3.78 -1.88
C SER A 37 -6.35 -5.16 -1.27
N THR A 38 -7.24 -6.12 -1.52
CA THR A 38 -6.94 -7.53 -1.24
C THR A 38 -6.25 -8.13 -2.47
N SER A 39 -4.92 -8.09 -2.46
CA SER A 39 -4.07 -8.53 -3.58
C SER A 39 -3.45 -9.91 -3.34
N ASP A 40 -3.07 -10.56 -4.43
CA ASP A 40 -2.32 -11.82 -4.44
C ASP A 40 -0.88 -11.60 -3.91
N PRO A 41 -0.42 -12.37 -2.91
CA PRO A 41 0.92 -12.19 -2.32
C PRO A 41 2.07 -12.30 -3.34
N THR A 42 1.92 -13.14 -4.37
CA THR A 42 2.93 -13.29 -5.43
C THR A 42 3.07 -12.00 -6.23
N SER A 43 1.94 -11.36 -6.54
CA SER A 43 1.91 -10.06 -7.23
C SER A 43 2.52 -8.96 -6.35
N THR A 44 2.13 -8.92 -5.07
CA THR A 44 2.67 -7.98 -4.07
C THR A 44 4.19 -8.02 -4.00
N VAL A 45 4.77 -9.22 -3.83
CA VAL A 45 6.23 -9.41 -3.75
C VAL A 45 6.93 -9.00 -5.04
N ALA A 46 6.36 -9.34 -6.20
CA ALA A 46 6.92 -8.96 -7.50
C ALA A 46 6.92 -7.43 -7.71
N LEU A 47 5.80 -6.77 -7.39
CA LEU A 47 5.68 -5.31 -7.47
C LEU A 47 6.64 -4.61 -6.51
N ALA A 48 6.78 -5.12 -5.28
CA ALA A 48 7.72 -4.58 -4.30
C ALA A 48 9.17 -4.61 -4.83
N ALA A 49 9.60 -5.73 -5.40
CA ALA A 49 10.93 -5.86 -5.98
C ALA A 49 11.15 -4.90 -7.16
N GLU A 50 10.18 -4.81 -8.07
CA GLU A 50 10.25 -3.91 -9.23
C GLU A 50 10.32 -2.43 -8.85
N LEU A 51 9.48 -2.00 -7.90
CA LEU A 51 9.44 -0.61 -7.45
C LEU A 51 10.69 -0.27 -6.63
N LYS A 52 11.22 -1.22 -5.86
CA LYS A 52 12.47 -1.01 -5.13
C LYS A 52 13.65 -0.73 -6.06
N ALA A 53 13.69 -1.34 -7.24
CA ALA A 53 14.74 -1.11 -8.23
C ALA A 53 14.80 0.35 -8.73
N ILE A 54 13.68 1.08 -8.68
CA ILE A 54 13.60 2.51 -9.00
C ILE A 54 13.57 3.39 -7.74
N GLY A 55 13.76 2.80 -6.56
CA GLY A 55 13.80 3.49 -5.28
C GLY A 55 12.44 3.96 -4.78
N VAL A 56 11.36 3.29 -5.18
CA VAL A 56 10.01 3.48 -4.65
C VAL A 56 9.71 2.32 -3.71
N ASP A 57 9.19 2.62 -2.53
CA ASP A 57 8.74 1.58 -1.59
C ASP A 57 7.30 1.18 -1.92
N TYR A 58 7.01 -0.11 -1.85
CA TYR A 58 5.68 -0.67 -1.99
C TYR A 58 5.28 -1.29 -0.67
N VAL A 59 4.03 -1.10 -0.25
CA VAL A 59 3.50 -1.56 1.03
C VAL A 59 2.14 -2.18 0.76
N ASP A 60 1.94 -3.42 1.21
CA ASP A 60 0.62 -4.01 1.30
C ASP A 60 -0.01 -3.64 2.65
N ALA A 61 -1.24 -3.13 2.60
CA ALA A 61 -1.99 -2.70 3.76
C ALA A 61 -3.48 -3.05 3.63
N PRO A 62 -3.84 -4.33 3.39
CA PRO A 62 -5.22 -4.73 3.17
C PRO A 62 -6.11 -4.28 4.33
N LEU A 63 -7.29 -3.76 3.94
CA LEU A 63 -8.27 -3.23 4.86
C LEU A 63 -9.28 -4.30 5.27
N SER A 64 -9.69 -4.26 6.54
CA SER A 64 -10.85 -4.99 7.04
C SER A 64 -11.90 -4.01 7.55
N ARG A 65 -13.13 -4.50 7.78
CA ARG A 65 -14.37 -3.75 8.09
C ARG A 65 -15.12 -3.27 6.84
N THR A 66 -16.14 -2.45 7.03
CA THR A 66 -17.07 -2.02 5.99
C THR A 66 -16.84 -0.56 5.62
N PRO A 67 -17.49 -0.05 4.54
CA PRO A 67 -17.43 1.36 4.20
C PRO A 67 -17.91 2.31 5.31
N LYS A 68 -18.72 1.83 6.25
CA LYS A 68 -19.12 2.62 7.42
C LYS A 68 -17.91 2.95 8.29
N GLU A 69 -17.09 1.96 8.64
CA GLU A 69 -15.88 2.19 9.44
C GLU A 69 -14.84 3.00 8.67
N ALA A 70 -14.80 2.91 7.34
CA ALA A 70 -13.99 3.80 6.52
C ALA A 70 -14.40 5.28 6.69
N TRP A 71 -15.70 5.56 6.68
CA TRP A 71 -16.22 6.91 6.92
C TRP A 71 -15.94 7.41 8.34
N GLU A 72 -16.00 6.51 9.32
CA GLU A 72 -15.76 6.83 10.73
C GLU A 72 -14.27 6.88 11.09
N GLY A 73 -13.37 6.49 10.19
CA GLY A 73 -11.92 6.44 10.45
C GLY A 73 -11.51 5.32 11.40
N THR A 74 -12.27 4.22 11.44
CA THR A 74 -12.11 3.11 12.40
C THR A 74 -11.77 1.79 11.71
N LEU A 75 -11.19 1.83 10.51
CA LEU A 75 -10.75 0.64 9.79
C LEU A 75 -9.67 -0.13 10.57
N ASP A 76 -9.59 -1.43 10.30
CA ASP A 76 -8.47 -2.26 10.70
C ASP A 76 -7.51 -2.41 9.51
N ALA A 77 -6.22 -2.13 9.71
CA ALA A 77 -5.18 -2.29 8.69
C ALA A 77 -4.08 -3.24 9.17
N MET A 78 -3.73 -4.21 8.32
CA MET A 78 -2.57 -5.10 8.50
C MET A 78 -1.51 -4.65 7.50
N VAL A 79 -0.33 -4.23 7.97
CA VAL A 79 0.64 -3.50 7.13
C VAL A 79 1.93 -4.28 7.00
N GLY A 80 2.28 -4.68 5.78
CA GLY A 80 3.57 -5.26 5.39
C GLY A 80 4.51 -4.19 4.84
N ALA A 81 5.49 -3.76 5.64
CA ALA A 81 6.45 -2.72 5.30
C ALA A 81 7.72 -2.83 6.15
N SER A 82 8.87 -2.38 5.64
CA SER A 82 10.04 -2.23 6.52
C SER A 82 9.77 -1.26 7.68
N ASP A 83 10.43 -1.43 8.83
CA ASP A 83 10.27 -0.59 10.02
C ASP A 83 10.33 0.91 9.72
N ALA A 84 11.29 1.32 8.88
CA ALA A 84 11.49 2.72 8.51
C ALA A 84 10.31 3.28 7.69
N VAL A 85 9.77 2.49 6.77
CA VAL A 85 8.60 2.88 5.96
C VAL A 85 7.33 2.88 6.81
N PHE A 86 7.15 1.87 7.67
CA PHE A 86 6.02 1.81 8.59
C PHE A 86 5.98 3.02 9.52
N ALA A 87 7.12 3.39 10.13
CA ALA A 87 7.22 4.57 10.99
C ALA A 87 6.82 5.87 10.26
N ARG A 88 7.17 5.98 8.97
CA ARG A 88 6.78 7.12 8.13
C ARG A 88 5.28 7.11 7.77
N LEU A 89 4.70 5.93 7.55
CA LEU A 89 3.28 5.78 7.20
C LEU A 89 2.35 5.95 8.40
N LYS A 90 2.78 5.56 9.59
CA LYS A 90 1.96 5.49 10.81
C LYS A 90 1.11 6.73 11.07
N PRO A 91 1.64 7.98 11.00
CA PRO A 91 0.81 9.17 11.23
C PRO A 91 -0.31 9.36 10.20
N VAL A 92 -0.14 8.87 8.98
CA VAL A 92 -1.16 8.95 7.92
C VAL A 92 -2.19 7.85 8.09
N LEU A 93 -1.75 6.63 8.42
CA LEU A 93 -2.64 5.50 8.72
C LEU A 93 -3.56 5.82 9.92
N ASP A 94 -3.03 6.49 10.94
CA ASP A 94 -3.78 6.91 12.14
C ASP A 94 -4.95 7.86 11.83
N THR A 95 -5.03 8.43 10.62
CA THR A 95 -6.13 9.34 10.25
C THR A 95 -7.40 8.62 9.78
N TRP A 96 -7.30 7.32 9.44
CA TRP A 96 -8.42 6.55 8.90
C TRP A 96 -8.54 5.12 9.46
N ALA A 97 -7.52 4.63 10.19
CA ALA A 97 -7.54 3.33 10.86
C ALA A 97 -7.63 3.49 12.39
N GLY A 98 -8.56 2.75 13.00
CA GLY A 98 -8.67 2.65 14.45
C GLY A 98 -7.72 1.61 15.04
N ARG A 99 -7.30 0.63 14.22
CA ARG A 99 -6.33 -0.40 14.61
C ARG A 99 -5.38 -0.67 13.46
N ILE A 100 -4.09 -0.58 13.75
CA ILE A 100 -3.02 -0.81 12.78
C ILE A 100 -2.10 -1.88 13.36
N VAL A 101 -1.85 -2.93 12.60
CA VAL A 101 -0.93 -4.02 12.97
C VAL A 101 0.18 -4.07 11.94
N HIS A 102 1.41 -3.85 12.37
CA HIS A 102 2.60 -4.04 11.54
C HIS A 102 2.99 -5.52 11.57
N ILE A 103 3.00 -6.18 10.40
CA ILE A 103 3.12 -7.64 10.29
C ILE A 103 4.46 -8.12 9.74
N GLY A 104 5.43 -7.22 9.57
CA GLY A 104 6.75 -7.51 9.02
C GLY A 104 7.00 -6.75 7.72
N ASP A 105 7.92 -7.27 6.91
CA ASP A 105 8.21 -6.74 5.58
C ASP A 105 7.02 -6.95 4.62
N THR A 106 7.10 -6.30 3.45
CA THR A 106 6.07 -6.38 2.40
C THR A 106 5.99 -7.77 1.77
N GLY A 107 4.76 -8.28 1.61
CA GLY A 107 4.48 -9.58 0.99
C GLY A 107 3.94 -10.65 1.94
#